data_AF-A0A6A5CDL4-F1
#
_entry.id   AF-A0A6A5CDL4-F1
#
_cell.length_a   1.000
_cell.length_b   1.000
_cell.length_c   1.000
_cell.angle_alpha   90.00
_cell.angle_beta   90.00
_cell.angle_gamma   90.00
#
_symmetry.space_group_name_H-M   'P 1'
#
loop_
_entity.id
_entity.type
_entity.pdbx_description
1 polymer ?
#
loop_
_entity_poly.entity_id
_entity_poly.type
_entity_poly.pdbx_seq_one_letter_code
_entity_poly.pdbx_strand_id
1 'polypeptide(L)'
;MTPSFSQSSELSFSSSSQENGSSSSPTPLDSSSSSMTTLITSIEQQLSKLTIRRDDDYHDVERQQQEEEIIVELSQQQQVFSRFEGISPNVKWKAIYHEQVLEEFPARYCPLEYLDEATPVSEDNSHLVPQRSQRWRELRQNRLTASNISRALGFFNPKASKKLKLSFSQNAHEQTTREMYKSLLSREELKTVFKMSEEEIEKLKNPIVNEESYDEIVKRVFTEWGSLHELNCVSTLLESDLFDQDVTFCEAGFYVITEKKLSKVFTKQELEEYQLSFEKIPPLGASPDGLLKKLNRTNGTKIHQVLENGKSDHPYSTEEEEDEFFSCVEIKCPTCFVPKYVKKGALIPSRPTFSYICKKPHDTIPVYYLTQMYTQMIATNTRQCYFCSWTATKGCHVFKVEFDRKYALEMLYWLSKYYQVVKYNGVDIADDYFITSERYLKFLEWSLKIVNNIPVEKEIPKSRVYDGQDSERKNLFN
;
A
#
# COMPACT_ATOMS: atom_id res chain seq x y z
N MET A 1 8.48 -71.65 -11.79
CA MET A 1 7.15 -72.09 -11.31
C MET A 1 6.13 -71.04 -11.73
N THR A 2 5.48 -71.26 -12.87
CA THR A 2 4.11 -70.75 -13.15
C THR A 2 3.12 -71.54 -12.26
N PRO A 3 1.98 -70.97 -11.85
CA PRO A 3 0.77 -70.79 -12.68
C PRO A 3 0.01 -69.47 -12.36
N SER A 4 -1.19 -69.13 -12.85
CA SER A 4 -1.87 -69.13 -14.17
C SER A 4 -3.33 -68.68 -13.93
N PHE A 5 -3.91 -67.85 -14.83
CA PHE A 5 -5.36 -67.57 -15.09
C PHE A 5 -6.20 -66.84 -13.99
N SER A 6 -7.19 -65.97 -14.27
CA SER A 6 -8.27 -65.92 -15.29
C SER A 6 -8.96 -64.51 -15.29
N GLN A 7 -9.24 -63.89 -16.46
CA GLN A 7 -10.57 -63.66 -17.13
C GLN A 7 -11.60 -62.83 -16.33
N SER A 8 -11.93 -61.58 -16.72
CA SER A 8 -12.87 -61.10 -17.77
C SER A 8 -14.33 -60.96 -17.33
N SER A 9 -14.90 -59.75 -17.43
CA SER A 9 -16.32 -59.55 -17.75
C SER A 9 -16.58 -58.12 -18.26
N GLU A 10 -17.00 -58.04 -19.52
CA GLU A 10 -17.68 -56.93 -20.16
C GLU A 10 -19.10 -56.76 -19.58
N LEU A 11 -19.61 -55.53 -19.55
CA LEU A 11 -21.05 -55.27 -19.56
C LEU A 11 -21.33 -54.02 -20.41
N SER A 12 -21.95 -54.28 -21.55
CA SER A 12 -22.62 -53.36 -22.45
C SER A 12 -24.00 -52.96 -21.93
N PHE A 13 -24.43 -51.71 -22.11
CA PHE A 13 -25.84 -51.38 -22.36
C PHE A 13 -25.95 -50.18 -23.31
N SER A 14 -26.83 -50.32 -24.29
CA SER A 14 -27.08 -49.42 -25.40
C SER A 14 -28.45 -48.74 -25.32
N SER A 15 -28.53 -47.51 -25.85
CA SER A 15 -29.69 -46.82 -26.48
C SER A 15 -30.90 -46.49 -25.57
N SER A 16 -31.64 -45.37 -25.67
CA SER A 16 -32.01 -44.52 -26.81
C SER A 16 -32.70 -43.20 -26.36
N SER A 17 -32.43 -42.11 -27.09
CA SER A 17 -33.36 -41.07 -27.61
C SER A 17 -34.34 -40.27 -26.72
N GLN A 18 -34.19 -38.93 -26.74
CA GLN A 18 -35.20 -37.87 -27.05
C GLN A 18 -34.57 -36.48 -26.82
N GLU A 19 -34.22 -35.71 -27.87
CA GLU A 19 -35.01 -34.64 -28.50
C GLU A 19 -35.73 -33.68 -27.52
N ASN A 20 -35.16 -32.48 -27.31
CA ASN A 20 -35.73 -31.16 -27.63
C ASN A 20 -35.20 -30.03 -26.71
N GLY A 21 -34.88 -28.87 -27.31
CA GLY A 21 -34.86 -27.60 -26.59
C GLY A 21 -33.55 -26.81 -26.64
N SER A 22 -33.10 -26.41 -27.83
CA SER A 22 -32.10 -25.34 -27.98
C SER A 22 -32.75 -23.98 -27.64
N SER A 23 -32.56 -23.48 -26.43
CA SER A 23 -32.78 -22.07 -26.09
C SER A 23 -31.44 -21.33 -26.08
N SER A 24 -31.14 -20.67 -27.19
CA SER A 24 -30.06 -19.69 -27.27
C SER A 24 -30.46 -18.43 -26.51
N SER A 25 -30.03 -18.32 -25.25
CA SER A 25 -30.04 -17.05 -24.52
C SER A 25 -28.86 -16.19 -24.99
N PRO A 26 -29.07 -14.89 -25.30
CA PRO A 26 -28.03 -14.03 -25.83
C PRO A 26 -27.02 -13.69 -24.74
N THR A 27 -25.74 -13.94 -25.02
CA THR A 27 -24.62 -13.39 -24.26
C THR A 27 -24.71 -11.86 -24.33
N PRO A 28 -24.69 -11.13 -23.20
CA PRO A 28 -24.66 -9.68 -23.25
C PRO A 28 -23.29 -9.24 -23.79
N LEU A 29 -23.29 -8.67 -24.98
CA LEU A 29 -22.14 -7.96 -25.55
C LEU A 29 -21.74 -6.82 -24.61
N ASP A 30 -20.54 -6.91 -24.05
CA ASP A 30 -19.92 -5.91 -23.19
C ASP A 30 -19.46 -4.67 -24.00
N SER A 31 -20.42 -3.98 -24.63
CA SER A 31 -20.19 -2.76 -25.43
C SER A 31 -19.95 -1.51 -24.57
N SER A 32 -19.98 -1.64 -23.24
CA SER A 32 -19.89 -0.52 -22.30
C SER A 32 -18.45 -0.06 -22.05
N SER A 33 -17.50 -1.01 -22.03
CA SER A 33 -16.09 -0.75 -21.68
C SER A 33 -15.30 -0.09 -22.82
N SER A 34 -15.62 -0.43 -24.08
CA SER A 34 -15.04 0.18 -25.27
C SER A 34 -15.44 1.65 -25.42
N SER A 35 -16.68 2.01 -25.05
CA SER A 35 -17.18 3.38 -25.15
C SER A 35 -16.48 4.32 -24.15
N MET A 36 -16.24 3.83 -22.92
CA MET A 36 -15.59 4.63 -21.87
C MET A 36 -14.11 4.91 -22.15
N THR A 37 -13.39 3.96 -22.76
CA THR A 37 -11.96 4.15 -23.08
C THR A 37 -11.77 5.17 -24.20
N THR A 38 -12.60 5.12 -25.25
CA THR A 38 -12.62 6.12 -26.33
C THR A 38 -12.94 7.53 -25.81
N LEU A 39 -13.85 7.63 -24.83
CA LEU A 39 -14.22 8.90 -24.21
C LEU A 39 -13.07 9.52 -23.39
N ILE A 40 -12.36 8.72 -22.58
CA ILE A 40 -11.21 9.19 -21.79
C ILE A 40 -10.10 9.71 -22.70
N THR A 41 -9.78 8.99 -23.78
CA THR A 41 -8.78 9.44 -24.76
C THR A 41 -9.19 10.74 -25.46
N SER A 42 -10.48 10.93 -25.75
CA SER A 42 -11.00 12.18 -26.32
C SER A 42 -10.83 13.37 -25.36
N ILE A 43 -11.09 13.18 -24.06
CA ILE A 43 -10.93 14.21 -23.03
C ILE A 43 -9.45 14.59 -22.85
N GLU A 44 -8.56 13.62 -22.75
CA GLU A 44 -7.11 13.86 -22.63
C GLU A 44 -6.57 14.64 -23.85
N GLN A 45 -7.04 14.32 -25.06
CA GLN A 45 -6.72 15.05 -26.27
C GLN A 45 -7.26 16.49 -26.27
N GLN A 46 -8.48 16.73 -25.81
CA GLN A 46 -9.06 18.08 -25.74
C GLN A 46 -8.33 18.97 -24.71
N LEU A 47 -8.00 18.43 -23.53
CA LEU A 47 -7.25 19.17 -22.49
C LEU A 47 -5.82 19.52 -22.95
N SER A 48 -5.18 18.66 -23.74
CA SER A 48 -3.86 18.95 -24.31
C SER A 48 -3.88 20.15 -25.26
N LYS A 49 -4.98 20.35 -26.00
CA LYS A 49 -5.14 21.49 -26.93
C LYS A 49 -5.25 22.83 -26.20
N LEU A 50 -5.83 22.84 -25.00
CA LEU A 50 -5.93 24.04 -24.16
C LEU A 50 -4.59 24.48 -23.57
N THR A 51 -3.64 23.56 -23.42
CA THR A 51 -2.37 23.84 -22.71
C THR A 51 -1.31 24.50 -23.62
N ILE A 52 -1.46 24.39 -24.95
CA ILE A 52 -0.40 24.72 -25.92
C ILE A 52 -0.41 26.19 -26.39
N ARG A 53 -1.45 26.99 -26.11
CA ARG A 53 -1.60 28.34 -26.70
C ARG A 53 -1.65 29.44 -25.64
N ARG A 54 -0.48 29.96 -25.23
CA ARG A 54 -0.37 31.03 -24.22
C ARG A 54 0.21 32.38 -24.71
N ASP A 55 0.59 32.51 -25.97
CA ASP A 55 1.45 33.64 -26.37
C ASP A 55 0.81 34.75 -27.22
N ASP A 56 -0.51 34.75 -27.47
CA ASP A 56 -1.15 35.83 -28.26
C ASP A 56 -2.38 36.44 -27.55
N ASP A 57 -2.28 37.75 -27.27
CA ASP A 57 -3.27 38.59 -26.54
C ASP A 57 -4.51 39.01 -27.38
N TYR A 58 -4.64 38.54 -28.63
CA TYR A 58 -5.63 39.09 -29.57
C TYR A 58 -6.91 38.24 -29.80
N HIS A 59 -7.10 37.12 -29.11
CA HIS A 59 -8.24 36.20 -29.32
C HIS A 59 -9.04 35.84 -28.05
N ASP A 60 -9.25 36.80 -27.15
CA ASP A 60 -9.87 36.55 -25.84
C ASP A 60 -11.35 36.10 -25.93
N VAL A 61 -12.09 36.57 -26.94
CA VAL A 61 -13.53 36.24 -27.11
C VAL A 61 -13.74 34.84 -27.69
N GLU A 62 -12.99 34.46 -28.72
CA GLU A 62 -13.06 33.09 -29.29
C GLU A 62 -12.54 32.04 -28.29
N ARG A 63 -11.56 32.41 -27.45
CA ARG A 63 -11.06 31.55 -26.38
C ARG A 63 -12.13 31.32 -25.31
N GLN A 64 -12.82 32.37 -24.87
CA GLN A 64 -13.93 32.23 -23.92
C GLN A 64 -15.05 31.35 -24.48
N GLN A 65 -15.40 31.48 -25.76
CA GLN A 65 -16.39 30.61 -26.39
C GLN A 65 -15.94 29.14 -26.49
N GLN A 66 -14.68 28.88 -26.86
CA GLN A 66 -14.14 27.52 -26.88
C GLN A 66 -14.05 26.91 -25.48
N GLU A 67 -13.66 27.69 -24.47
CA GLU A 67 -13.65 27.26 -23.08
C GLU A 67 -15.07 26.95 -22.59
N GLU A 68 -16.06 27.77 -22.92
CA GLU A 68 -17.46 27.52 -22.60
C GLU A 68 -18.02 26.27 -23.29
N GLU A 69 -17.72 26.06 -24.58
CA GLU A 69 -18.11 24.84 -25.30
C GLU A 69 -17.48 23.58 -24.70
N ILE A 70 -16.18 23.63 -24.36
CA ILE A 70 -15.49 22.52 -23.69
C ILE A 70 -16.08 22.28 -22.29
N ILE A 71 -16.40 23.34 -21.54
CA ILE A 71 -17.06 23.21 -20.23
C ILE A 71 -18.44 22.60 -20.36
N VAL A 72 -19.24 22.99 -21.37
CA VAL A 72 -20.56 22.41 -21.63
C VAL A 72 -20.45 20.94 -22.04
N GLU A 73 -19.49 20.59 -22.90
CA GLU A 73 -19.25 19.22 -23.33
C GLU A 73 -18.79 18.35 -22.15
N LEU A 74 -17.85 18.83 -21.33
CA LEU A 74 -17.41 18.17 -20.09
C LEU A 74 -18.55 18.05 -19.06
N SER A 75 -19.45 19.03 -18.98
CA SER A 75 -20.62 19.03 -18.11
C SER A 75 -21.68 18.01 -18.57
N GLN A 76 -21.92 17.91 -19.88
CA GLN A 76 -22.80 16.88 -20.45
C GLN A 76 -22.20 15.48 -20.31
N GLN A 77 -20.88 15.33 -20.46
CA GLN A 77 -20.20 14.08 -20.16
C GLN A 77 -20.26 13.75 -18.65
N GLN A 78 -20.13 14.75 -17.76
CA GLN A 78 -20.37 14.59 -16.32
C GLN A 78 -21.80 14.14 -15.98
N GLN A 79 -22.82 14.53 -16.75
CA GLN A 79 -24.19 14.01 -16.59
C GLN A 79 -24.30 12.50 -16.90
N VAL A 80 -23.42 11.94 -17.74
CA VAL A 80 -23.36 10.49 -17.94
C VAL A 80 -22.69 9.80 -16.73
N PHE A 81 -21.74 10.48 -16.07
CA PHE A 81 -21.09 10.02 -14.84
C PHE A 81 -21.95 10.20 -13.57
N SER A 82 -23.01 11.02 -13.60
CA SER A 82 -23.90 11.22 -12.43
C SER A 82 -24.68 9.97 -12.03
N ARG A 83 -24.57 8.86 -12.79
CA ARG A 83 -25.18 7.57 -12.47
C ARG A 83 -24.45 6.80 -11.35
N PHE A 84 -23.23 7.19 -10.97
CA PHE A 84 -22.43 6.47 -9.97
C PHE A 84 -21.97 7.40 -8.86
N GLU A 85 -22.93 7.95 -8.15
CA GLU A 85 -22.71 8.82 -7.00
C GLU A 85 -23.52 8.36 -5.78
N GLY A 86 -22.97 8.56 -4.59
CA GLY A 86 -23.65 8.21 -3.35
C GLY A 86 -22.86 8.61 -2.11
N ILE A 87 -23.54 8.60 -0.96
CA ILE A 87 -22.93 8.92 0.34
C ILE A 87 -22.31 7.70 1.03
N SER A 88 -22.53 6.49 0.49
CA SER A 88 -22.11 5.20 1.05
C SER A 88 -21.43 4.34 -0.03
N PRO A 89 -20.15 4.62 -0.36
CA PRO A 89 -19.41 3.84 -1.34
C PRO A 89 -19.27 2.39 -0.86
N ASN A 90 -19.49 1.43 -1.76
CA ASN A 90 -19.28 0.01 -1.45
C ASN A 90 -17.79 -0.32 -1.49
N VAL A 91 -17.09 -0.14 -0.38
CA VAL A 91 -15.65 -0.44 -0.26
C VAL A 91 -15.30 -1.94 -0.40
N LYS A 92 -16.31 -2.82 -0.40
CA LYS A 92 -16.14 -4.27 -0.65
C LYS A 92 -16.31 -4.63 -2.13
N TRP A 93 -16.61 -3.66 -3.00
CA TRP A 93 -16.82 -3.89 -4.42
C TRP A 93 -15.59 -4.56 -5.06
N LYS A 94 -15.72 -5.84 -5.45
CA LYS A 94 -14.66 -6.74 -5.96
C LYS A 94 -13.59 -7.20 -4.96
N ALA A 95 -13.72 -6.90 -3.66
CA ALA A 95 -12.77 -7.39 -2.66
C ALA A 95 -12.76 -8.93 -2.62
N ILE A 96 -11.57 -9.53 -2.47
CA ILE A 96 -11.41 -10.97 -2.22
C ILE A 96 -10.96 -11.25 -0.79
N TYR A 97 -11.19 -12.47 -0.32
CA TYR A 97 -10.87 -12.90 1.04
C TYR A 97 -9.78 -13.97 1.07
N HIS A 98 -9.21 -14.19 2.26
CA HIS A 98 -8.09 -15.12 2.46
C HIS A 98 -8.42 -16.53 1.97
N GLU A 99 -9.65 -17.00 2.21
CA GLU A 99 -10.09 -18.34 1.83
C GLU A 99 -9.99 -18.54 0.31
N GLN A 100 -10.31 -17.50 -0.46
CA GLN A 100 -10.27 -17.54 -1.92
C GLN A 100 -8.82 -17.56 -2.43
N VAL A 101 -7.94 -16.75 -1.83
CA VAL A 101 -6.51 -16.74 -2.18
C VAL A 101 -5.84 -18.06 -1.80
N LEU A 102 -6.21 -18.65 -0.66
CA LEU A 102 -5.73 -19.95 -0.20
C LEU A 102 -6.19 -21.09 -1.11
N GLU A 103 -7.46 -21.07 -1.54
CA GLU A 103 -8.00 -22.06 -2.47
C GLU A 103 -7.30 -21.99 -3.83
N GLU A 104 -7.05 -20.78 -4.34
CA GLU A 104 -6.44 -20.55 -5.65
C GLU A 104 -4.92 -20.77 -5.65
N PHE A 105 -4.23 -20.39 -4.55
CA PHE A 105 -2.77 -20.41 -4.45
C PHE A 105 -2.24 -21.15 -3.21
N PRO A 106 -2.65 -22.39 -2.94
CA PRO A 106 -2.33 -23.09 -1.68
C PRO A 106 -0.83 -23.30 -1.43
N ALA A 107 -0.01 -23.35 -2.49
CA ALA A 107 1.45 -23.51 -2.39
C ALA A 107 2.23 -22.18 -2.47
N ARG A 108 1.56 -21.09 -2.87
CA ARG A 108 2.21 -19.81 -3.20
C ARG A 108 1.73 -18.64 -2.35
N TYR A 109 0.74 -18.87 -1.51
CA TYR A 109 0.27 -17.93 -0.51
C TYR A 109 0.40 -18.53 0.89
N CYS A 110 1.06 -17.80 1.78
CA CYS A 110 1.29 -18.18 3.16
C CYS A 110 0.69 -17.08 4.07
N PRO A 111 -0.51 -17.30 4.64
CA PRO A 111 -1.12 -16.35 5.55
C PRO A 111 -0.28 -16.24 6.82
N LEU A 112 -0.44 -15.14 7.55
CA LEU A 112 0.33 -14.94 8.78
C LEU A 112 -0.07 -15.98 9.82
N GLU A 113 0.90 -16.70 10.36
CA GLU A 113 0.68 -17.59 11.50
C GLU A 113 0.39 -16.76 12.76
N TYR A 114 -0.80 -16.95 13.32
CA TYR A 114 -1.23 -16.22 14.50
C TYR A 114 -0.45 -16.70 15.73
N LEU A 115 0.20 -15.76 16.43
CA LEU A 115 0.62 -16.01 17.80
C LEU A 115 -0.61 -16.30 18.66
N ASP A 116 -0.55 -17.37 19.45
CA ASP A 116 -1.52 -17.64 20.49
C ASP A 116 -1.67 -16.40 21.39
N GLU A 117 -2.90 -16.08 21.78
CA GLU A 117 -3.19 -15.02 22.75
C GLU A 117 -2.46 -15.26 24.08
N ALA A 118 -2.09 -16.49 24.43
CA ALA A 118 -1.25 -16.72 25.60
C ALA A 118 0.24 -16.37 25.39
N THR A 119 0.72 -16.31 24.14
CA THR A 119 2.15 -16.10 23.86
C THR A 119 2.53 -14.63 24.08
N PRO A 120 3.53 -14.34 24.93
CA PRO A 120 4.04 -12.98 25.11
C PRO A 120 4.64 -12.44 23.82
N VAL A 121 4.27 -11.22 23.47
CA VAL A 121 4.86 -10.51 22.32
C VAL A 121 6.21 -9.93 22.73
N SER A 122 7.25 -10.25 21.96
CA SER A 122 8.61 -9.74 22.08
C SER A 122 9.04 -9.08 20.77
N GLU A 123 10.19 -8.42 20.77
CA GLU A 123 10.74 -7.82 19.55
C GLU A 123 11.09 -8.89 18.49
N ASP A 124 11.44 -10.11 18.92
CA ASP A 124 11.80 -11.22 18.05
C ASP A 124 10.59 -11.84 17.36
N ASN A 125 9.44 -11.96 18.04
CA ASN A 125 8.21 -12.55 17.48
C ASN A 125 7.16 -11.51 17.03
N SER A 126 7.43 -10.21 17.19
CA SER A 126 6.52 -9.11 16.82
C SER A 126 6.00 -9.19 15.37
N HIS A 127 6.80 -9.77 14.48
CA HIS A 127 6.46 -9.96 13.07
C HIS A 127 5.33 -10.96 12.82
N LEU A 128 4.96 -11.77 13.81
CA LEU A 128 3.85 -12.72 13.79
C LEU A 128 2.54 -12.11 14.32
N VAL A 129 2.57 -10.84 14.72
CA VAL A 129 1.37 -10.14 15.23
C VAL A 129 0.57 -9.56 14.05
N PRO A 130 -0.68 -10.01 13.82
CA PRO A 130 -1.48 -9.61 12.66
C PRO A 130 -1.71 -8.11 12.59
N GLN A 131 -1.59 -7.56 11.39
CA GLN A 131 -1.91 -6.16 11.16
C GLN A 131 -3.34 -5.83 11.62
N ARG A 132 -3.53 -4.63 12.14
CA ARG A 132 -4.82 -4.11 12.68
C ARG A 132 -5.31 -4.78 13.98
N SER A 133 -4.66 -5.84 14.47
CA SER A 133 -4.94 -6.37 15.81
C SER A 133 -4.65 -5.35 16.91
N GLN A 134 -5.22 -5.54 18.09
CA GLN A 134 -4.93 -4.68 19.25
C GLN A 134 -3.45 -4.73 19.63
N ARG A 135 -2.85 -5.93 19.66
CA ARG A 135 -1.41 -6.13 19.92
C ARG A 135 -0.53 -5.42 18.90
N TRP A 136 -0.94 -5.43 17.62
CA TRP A 136 -0.22 -4.68 16.58
C TRP A 136 -0.28 -3.18 16.81
N ARG A 137 -1.43 -2.66 17.26
CA ARG A 137 -1.56 -1.23 17.63
C ARG A 137 -0.66 -0.90 18.82
N GLU A 138 -0.57 -1.77 19.82
CA GLU A 138 0.29 -1.61 21.00
C GLU A 138 1.78 -1.61 20.63
N LEU A 139 2.21 -2.55 19.77
CA LEU A 139 3.59 -2.60 19.27
C LEU A 139 4.02 -1.32 18.53
N ARG A 140 3.08 -0.63 17.90
CA ARG A 140 3.30 0.63 17.19
C ARG A 140 3.37 1.84 18.11
N GLN A 141 2.91 1.73 19.36
CA GLN A 141 2.95 2.84 20.29
C GLN A 141 4.39 3.21 20.62
N ASN A 142 4.65 4.51 20.75
CA ASN A 142 5.96 5.06 21.08
C ASN A 142 7.07 4.67 20.08
N ARG A 143 6.70 4.35 18.82
CA ARG A 143 7.62 4.08 17.71
C ARG A 143 7.23 4.89 16.47
N LEU A 144 8.23 5.36 15.75
CA LEU A 144 8.03 5.93 14.42
C LEU A 144 7.87 4.80 13.40
N THR A 145 6.66 4.68 12.85
CA THR A 145 6.35 3.63 11.88
C THR A 145 6.80 4.01 10.46
N ALA A 146 7.13 3.02 9.62
CA ALA A 146 7.64 3.22 8.26
C ALA A 146 6.79 4.20 7.42
N SER A 147 5.46 4.12 7.49
CA SER A 147 4.53 4.99 6.75
C SER A 147 4.49 6.45 7.23
N ASN A 148 5.14 6.75 8.36
CA ASN A 148 5.26 8.10 8.92
C ASN A 148 6.67 8.68 8.80
N ILE A 149 7.65 7.94 8.26
CA ILE A 149 9.04 8.42 8.20
C ILE A 149 9.20 9.62 7.28
N SER A 150 8.53 9.66 6.13
CA SER A 150 8.57 10.81 5.24
C SER A 150 8.00 12.07 5.90
N ARG A 151 7.00 11.93 6.77
CA ARG A 151 6.50 13.02 7.62
C ARG A 151 7.57 13.44 8.61
N ALA A 152 8.12 12.52 9.39
CA ALA A 152 9.19 12.80 10.35
C ALA A 152 10.45 13.44 9.73
N LEU A 153 10.75 13.12 8.48
CA LEU A 153 11.85 13.72 7.73
C LEU A 153 11.51 15.13 7.23
N GLY A 154 10.25 15.55 7.24
CA GLY A 154 9.81 16.86 6.77
C GLY A 154 9.61 16.95 5.26
N PHE A 155 9.33 15.83 4.57
CA PHE A 155 9.06 15.84 3.13
C PHE A 155 7.84 16.71 2.77
N PHE A 156 6.90 16.86 3.71
CA PHE A 156 5.66 17.59 3.54
C PHE A 156 5.76 19.07 3.94
N ASN A 157 6.94 19.54 4.37
CA ASN A 157 7.20 20.98 4.51
C ASN A 157 7.02 21.68 3.14
N PRO A 158 6.52 22.93 3.03
CA PRO A 158 6.28 23.58 1.73
C PRO A 158 7.52 23.67 0.84
N LYS A 159 8.68 24.00 1.43
CA LYS A 159 9.94 24.12 0.68
C LYS A 159 10.45 22.74 0.23
N ALA A 160 10.36 21.73 1.11
CA ALA A 160 10.73 20.35 0.77
C ALA A 160 9.77 19.76 -0.27
N SER A 161 8.46 19.92 -0.09
CA SER A 161 7.40 19.49 -1.01
C SER A 161 7.60 20.11 -2.39
N LYS A 162 7.89 21.41 -2.47
CA LYS A 162 8.22 22.09 -3.74
C LYS A 162 9.44 21.45 -4.40
N LYS A 163 10.50 21.15 -3.64
CA LYS A 163 11.72 20.50 -4.13
C LYS A 163 11.44 19.08 -4.63
N LEU A 164 10.60 18.34 -3.91
CA LEU A 164 10.16 16.98 -4.22
C LEU A 164 9.01 16.90 -5.24
N LYS A 165 8.54 18.04 -5.75
CA LYS A 165 7.42 18.16 -6.71
C LYS A 165 6.12 17.51 -6.22
N LEU A 166 5.86 17.62 -4.92
CA LEU A 166 4.66 17.08 -4.31
C LEU A 166 3.49 18.07 -4.42
N SER A 167 2.33 17.60 -4.87
CA SER A 167 1.09 18.36 -4.86
C SER A 167 0.37 18.19 -3.53
N PHE A 168 0.44 19.18 -2.63
CA PHE A 168 -0.23 19.11 -1.31
C PHE A 168 -1.15 20.28 -1.00
N SER A 169 -2.17 19.96 -0.20
CA SER A 169 -2.99 20.95 0.51
C SER A 169 -2.23 21.48 1.72
N GLN A 170 -2.58 22.70 2.15
CA GLN A 170 -1.93 23.41 3.26
C GLN A 170 -1.94 22.63 4.59
N ASN A 171 -2.88 21.70 4.79
CA ASN A 171 -3.06 20.93 6.04
C ASN A 171 -1.99 19.84 6.28
N ALA A 172 -1.17 19.51 5.28
CA ALA A 172 -0.07 18.54 5.46
C ALA A 172 1.09 19.12 6.29
N HIS A 173 1.16 20.45 6.45
CA HIS A 173 2.26 21.16 7.11
C HIS A 173 2.32 20.88 8.62
N GLU A 174 1.21 21.08 9.34
CA GLU A 174 1.13 20.93 10.81
C GLU A 174 1.36 19.49 11.31
N GLN A 175 1.43 18.51 10.40
CA GLN A 175 1.51 17.09 10.74
C GLN A 175 2.94 16.62 11.00
N THR A 176 3.98 17.25 10.46
CA THR A 176 5.37 16.76 10.57
C THR A 176 5.85 16.70 12.02
N THR A 177 5.83 17.86 12.70
CA THR A 177 6.32 17.99 14.07
C THR A 177 5.40 17.29 15.07
N ARG A 178 4.08 17.37 14.86
CA ARG A 178 3.08 16.65 15.66
C ARG A 178 3.23 15.13 15.58
N GLU A 179 3.53 14.56 14.42
CA GLU A 179 3.68 13.10 14.28
C GLU A 179 4.91 12.57 15.03
N MET A 180 6.00 13.33 15.09
CA MET A 180 7.18 12.96 15.90
C MET A 180 6.85 12.97 17.40
N TYR A 181 6.19 14.02 17.90
CA TYR A 181 5.77 14.08 19.31
C TYR A 181 4.78 12.98 19.65
N LYS A 182 3.76 12.81 18.81
CA LYS A 182 2.73 11.78 18.97
C LYS A 182 3.33 10.38 18.95
N SER A 183 4.26 10.12 18.03
CA SER A 183 4.79 8.76 17.82
C SER A 183 5.93 8.40 18.76
N LEU A 184 6.73 9.35 19.28
CA LEU A 184 7.99 9.02 19.96
C LEU A 184 8.05 9.38 21.44
N LEU A 185 7.38 10.45 21.86
CA LEU A 185 7.49 10.93 23.22
C LEU A 185 6.48 10.24 24.11
N SER A 186 6.93 9.69 25.23
CA SER A 186 6.05 9.22 26.29
C SER A 186 5.20 10.36 26.84
N ARG A 187 4.09 10.03 27.52
CA ARG A 187 3.28 11.03 28.22
C ARG A 187 4.12 11.85 29.20
N GLU A 188 5.04 11.20 29.90
CA GLU A 188 5.93 11.87 30.86
C GLU A 188 6.92 12.82 30.17
N GLU A 189 7.50 12.43 29.04
CA GLU A 189 8.36 13.33 28.25
C GLU A 189 7.57 14.53 27.72
N LEU A 190 6.33 14.34 27.24
CA LEU A 190 5.48 15.46 26.80
C LEU A 190 5.18 16.44 27.94
N LYS A 191 4.93 15.94 29.16
CA LYS A 191 4.74 16.78 30.35
C LYS A 191 6.02 17.52 30.74
N THR A 192 7.12 16.79 30.87
CA THR A 192 8.35 17.32 31.48
C THR A 192 9.14 18.20 30.52
N VAL A 193 9.25 17.80 29.25
CA VAL A 193 10.04 18.48 28.23
C VAL A 193 9.24 19.61 27.58
N PHE A 194 7.98 19.33 27.19
CA PHE A 194 7.15 20.28 26.43
C PHE A 194 6.16 21.04 27.31
N LYS A 195 6.09 20.74 28.62
CA LYS A 195 5.15 21.36 29.57
C LYS A 195 3.69 21.25 29.13
N MET A 196 3.36 20.20 28.37
CA MET A 196 1.99 19.95 27.93
C MET A 196 1.13 19.52 29.12
N SER A 197 -0.07 20.06 29.19
CA SER A 197 -1.11 19.61 30.11
C SER A 197 -1.61 18.21 29.73
N GLU A 198 -2.24 17.52 30.69
CA GLU A 198 -2.84 16.20 30.40
C GLU A 198 -3.91 16.25 29.32
N GLU A 199 -4.67 17.36 29.24
CA GLU A 199 -5.67 17.55 28.21
C GLU A 199 -5.03 17.71 26.82
N GLU A 200 -3.93 18.45 26.70
CA GLU A 200 -3.19 18.59 25.45
C GLU A 200 -2.55 17.27 25.03
N ILE A 201 -2.00 16.51 25.98
CA ILE A 201 -1.43 15.17 25.72
C ILE A 201 -2.52 14.22 25.26
N GLU A 202 -3.70 14.26 25.89
CA GLU A 202 -4.84 13.44 25.50
C GLU A 202 -5.30 13.80 24.09
N LYS A 203 -5.45 15.09 23.78
CA LYS A 203 -5.79 15.55 22.41
C LYS A 203 -4.74 15.15 21.38
N LEU A 204 -3.45 15.14 21.74
CA LEU A 204 -2.36 14.75 20.83
C LEU A 204 -2.30 13.24 20.59
N LYS A 205 -2.40 12.43 21.66
CA LYS A 205 -2.25 10.97 21.61
C LYS A 205 -3.55 10.28 21.18
N ASN A 206 -4.68 10.79 21.64
CA ASN A 206 -6.04 10.30 21.42
C ASN A 206 -6.93 11.45 20.93
N PRO A 207 -6.70 11.95 19.70
CA PRO A 207 -7.54 13.02 19.15
C PRO A 207 -9.01 12.59 19.24
N ILE A 208 -9.80 13.34 20.00
CA ILE A 208 -11.22 13.07 20.22
C ILE A 208 -11.92 13.22 18.87
N VAL A 209 -12.35 12.11 18.30
CA VAL A 209 -13.18 12.05 17.11
C VAL A 209 -14.62 12.33 17.53
N ASN A 210 -14.99 13.60 17.69
CA ASN A 210 -16.37 14.02 17.94
C ASN A 210 -17.10 14.19 16.62
N GLU A 211 -18.11 13.35 16.35
CA GLU A 211 -18.82 13.22 15.06
C GLU A 211 -17.86 13.00 13.89
N GLU A 212 -18.08 11.97 13.06
CA GLU A 212 -17.20 11.75 11.90
C GLU A 212 -17.21 12.96 10.98
N SER A 213 -16.16 13.75 11.05
CA SER A 213 -15.97 14.90 10.20
C SER A 213 -15.89 14.44 8.75
N TYR A 214 -16.14 15.36 7.81
CA TYR A 214 -16.04 15.10 6.38
C TYR A 214 -14.72 14.37 6.02
N ASP A 215 -13.60 14.85 6.57
CA ASP A 215 -12.26 14.30 6.31
C ASP A 215 -12.07 12.92 6.92
N GLU A 216 -12.67 12.63 8.09
CA GLU A 216 -12.61 11.30 8.72
C GLU A 216 -13.40 10.27 7.94
N ILE A 217 -14.57 10.64 7.40
CA ILE A 217 -15.36 9.76 6.52
C ILE A 217 -14.56 9.43 5.26
N VAL A 218 -13.96 10.44 4.60
CA VAL A 218 -13.12 10.24 3.42
C VAL A 218 -11.92 9.34 3.75
N LYS A 219 -11.22 9.63 4.85
CA LYS A 219 -10.06 8.86 5.29
C LYS A 219 -10.44 7.40 5.60
N ARG A 220 -11.57 7.17 6.25
CA ARG A 220 -12.09 5.82 6.53
C ARG A 220 -12.34 5.06 5.23
N VAL A 221 -13.11 5.64 4.30
CA VAL A 221 -13.40 5.02 2.99
C VAL A 221 -12.11 4.65 2.26
N PHE A 222 -11.11 5.54 2.26
CA PHE A 222 -9.84 5.29 1.57
C PHE A 222 -9.03 4.19 2.26
N THR A 223 -9.03 4.18 3.60
CA THR A 223 -8.30 3.19 4.40
C THR A 223 -8.95 1.81 4.31
N GLU A 224 -10.28 1.72 4.42
CA GLU A 224 -11.05 0.48 4.27
C GLU A 224 -10.92 -0.09 2.86
N TRP A 225 -11.02 0.75 1.83
CA TRP A 225 -10.78 0.33 0.45
C TRP A 225 -9.37 -0.26 0.30
N GLY A 226 -8.34 0.45 0.74
CA GLY A 226 -6.96 -0.03 0.66
C GLY A 226 -6.79 -1.39 1.33
N SER A 227 -7.37 -1.51 2.52
CA SER A 227 -7.36 -2.70 3.35
C SER A 227 -8.04 -3.92 2.72
N LEU A 228 -9.23 -3.74 2.16
CA LEU A 228 -10.03 -4.83 1.59
C LEU A 228 -9.50 -5.31 0.24
N HIS A 229 -8.72 -4.47 -0.45
CA HIS A 229 -8.20 -4.75 -1.78
C HIS A 229 -6.73 -5.17 -1.83
N GLU A 230 -6.08 -5.30 -0.67
CA GLU A 230 -4.69 -5.76 -0.58
C GLU A 230 -4.54 -7.17 -1.15
N LEU A 231 -5.44 -8.08 -0.76
CA LEU A 231 -5.45 -9.46 -1.27
C LEU A 231 -5.74 -9.55 -2.77
N ASN A 232 -6.52 -8.63 -3.33
CA ASN A 232 -6.68 -8.58 -4.78
C ASN A 232 -5.34 -8.34 -5.48
N CYS A 233 -4.51 -7.45 -4.93
CA CYS A 233 -3.17 -7.24 -5.44
C CYS A 233 -2.30 -8.50 -5.29
N VAL A 234 -2.36 -9.18 -4.13
CA VAL A 234 -1.62 -10.43 -3.90
C VAL A 234 -2.00 -11.50 -4.94
N SER A 235 -3.29 -11.76 -5.14
CA SER A 235 -3.79 -12.68 -6.17
C SER A 235 -3.30 -12.29 -7.57
N THR A 236 -3.43 -11.01 -7.95
CA THR A 236 -2.93 -10.49 -9.23
C THR A 236 -1.41 -10.70 -9.40
N LEU A 237 -0.61 -10.56 -8.33
CA LEU A 237 0.83 -10.81 -8.37
C LEU A 237 1.14 -12.31 -8.53
N LEU A 238 0.45 -13.18 -7.80
CA LEU A 238 0.66 -14.63 -7.84
C LEU A 238 0.22 -15.25 -9.18
N GLU A 239 -0.85 -14.74 -9.80
CA GLU A 239 -1.28 -15.15 -11.14
C GLU A 239 -0.35 -14.63 -12.25
N SER A 240 0.42 -13.59 -11.98
CA SER A 240 1.34 -13.00 -12.96
C SER A 240 2.58 -13.86 -13.21
N ASP A 241 3.21 -13.62 -14.35
CA ASP A 241 4.52 -14.14 -14.74
C ASP A 241 5.68 -13.29 -14.15
N LEU A 242 5.41 -12.38 -13.20
CA LEU A 242 6.46 -11.59 -12.56
C LEU A 242 7.38 -12.44 -11.69
N PHE A 243 6.83 -13.48 -11.06
CA PHE A 243 7.57 -14.35 -10.16
C PHE A 243 7.55 -15.79 -10.67
N ASP A 244 8.67 -16.49 -10.47
CA ASP A 244 8.74 -17.93 -10.68
C ASP A 244 7.67 -18.66 -9.84
N GLN A 245 7.24 -19.83 -10.32
CA GLN A 245 6.23 -20.65 -9.61
C GLN A 245 6.71 -21.14 -8.24
N ASP A 246 8.02 -21.08 -7.98
CA ASP A 246 8.62 -21.41 -6.70
C ASP A 246 8.67 -20.21 -5.73
N VAL A 247 8.10 -19.07 -6.06
CA VAL A 247 7.99 -17.92 -5.15
C VAL A 247 6.67 -17.99 -4.38
N THR A 248 6.78 -17.85 -3.06
CA THR A 248 5.67 -17.76 -2.11
C THR A 248 5.58 -16.34 -1.56
N PHE A 249 4.36 -15.81 -1.52
CA PHE A 249 4.01 -14.59 -0.78
C PHE A 249 3.62 -14.96 0.65
N CYS A 250 4.33 -14.40 1.63
CA CYS A 250 4.07 -14.56 3.05
C CYS A 250 3.54 -13.25 3.61
N GLU A 251 2.39 -13.27 4.28
CA GLU A 251 1.94 -12.10 5.03
C GLU A 251 2.91 -11.75 6.17
N ALA A 252 2.92 -10.48 6.57
CA ALA A 252 3.82 -9.99 7.60
C ALA A 252 3.09 -9.11 8.62
N GLY A 253 3.42 -9.32 9.89
CA GLY A 253 2.97 -8.51 11.02
C GLY A 253 3.81 -7.24 11.22
N PHE A 254 4.19 -6.94 12.46
CA PHE A 254 4.97 -5.74 12.77
C PHE A 254 6.42 -6.06 13.14
N TYR A 255 7.36 -5.61 12.33
CA TYR A 255 8.79 -5.72 12.63
C TYR A 255 9.24 -4.53 13.47
N VAL A 256 9.64 -4.81 14.72
CA VAL A 256 10.44 -3.87 15.52
C VAL A 256 11.87 -3.85 15.00
N ILE A 257 12.44 -2.65 14.77
CA ILE A 257 13.86 -2.50 14.43
C ILE A 257 14.67 -2.45 15.73
N THR A 258 15.53 -3.45 15.91
CA THR A 258 16.44 -3.59 17.06
C THR A 258 17.88 -3.34 16.65
N GLU A 259 18.79 -3.18 17.62
CA GLU A 259 20.23 -3.09 17.34
C GLU A 259 20.74 -4.31 16.55
N LYS A 260 20.29 -5.52 16.93
CA LYS A 260 20.61 -6.78 16.24
C LYS A 260 20.18 -6.75 14.77
N LYS A 261 19.00 -6.21 14.45
CA LYS A 261 18.55 -6.08 13.05
C LYS A 261 19.34 -5.03 12.29
N LEU A 262 19.64 -3.90 12.95
CA LEU A 262 20.43 -2.84 12.34
C LEU A 262 21.84 -3.33 11.97
N SER A 263 22.47 -4.15 12.82
CA SER A 263 23.81 -4.71 12.58
C SER A 263 23.84 -5.82 11.53
N LYS A 264 22.70 -6.47 11.22
CA LYS A 264 22.57 -7.35 10.04
C LYS A 264 22.59 -6.55 8.73
N VAL A 265 22.09 -5.32 8.75
CA VAL A 265 21.94 -4.48 7.56
C VAL A 265 23.17 -3.61 7.31
N PHE A 266 23.74 -3.02 8.36
CA PHE A 266 24.85 -2.07 8.30
C PHE A 266 26.04 -2.55 9.12
N THR A 267 27.24 -2.28 8.62
CA THR A 267 28.47 -2.51 9.38
C THR A 267 28.65 -1.44 10.46
N LYS A 268 29.41 -1.77 11.51
CA LYS A 268 29.75 -0.81 12.56
C LYS A 268 30.45 0.44 12.00
N GLN A 269 31.36 0.26 11.04
CA GLN A 269 32.10 1.35 10.40
C GLN A 269 31.15 2.32 9.66
N GLU A 270 30.17 1.79 8.93
CA GLU A 270 29.17 2.62 8.22
C GLU A 270 28.31 3.44 9.19
N LEU A 271 27.90 2.84 10.31
CA LEU A 271 27.17 3.56 11.35
C LEU A 271 28.04 4.67 11.97
N GLU A 272 29.31 4.39 12.26
CA GLU A 272 30.28 5.37 12.78
C GLU A 272 30.51 6.54 11.81
N GLU A 273 30.65 6.28 10.50
CA GLU A 273 30.81 7.31 9.46
C GLU A 273 29.64 8.30 9.45
N TYR A 274 28.43 7.81 9.66
CA TYR A 274 27.22 8.62 9.73
C TYR A 274 26.93 9.13 11.16
N GLN A 275 27.81 8.88 12.13
CA GLN A 275 27.64 9.22 13.55
C GLN A 275 26.36 8.63 14.17
N LEU A 276 25.92 7.50 13.64
CA LEU A 276 24.74 6.76 14.07
C LEU A 276 25.11 5.79 15.19
N SER A 277 24.21 5.68 16.16
CA SER A 277 24.15 4.57 17.12
C SER A 277 22.68 4.25 17.36
N PHE A 278 22.38 3.05 17.85
CA PHE A 278 21.00 2.62 18.04
C PHE A 278 20.24 3.58 18.98
N GLU A 279 20.89 4.11 20.00
CA GLU A 279 20.32 5.05 20.98
C GLU A 279 20.03 6.44 20.40
N LYS A 280 20.71 6.80 19.31
CA LYS A 280 20.52 8.08 18.62
C LYS A 280 19.42 8.05 17.58
N ILE A 281 18.98 6.87 17.17
CA ILE A 281 17.89 6.68 16.22
C ILE A 281 16.60 6.56 17.05
N PRO A 282 15.49 7.19 16.63
CA PRO A 282 14.22 7.00 17.32
C PRO A 282 13.81 5.52 17.28
N PRO A 283 13.05 5.00 18.24
CA PRO A 283 12.46 3.67 18.11
C PRO A 283 11.67 3.55 16.79
N LEU A 284 12.06 2.61 15.93
CA LEU A 284 11.45 2.41 14.61
C LEU A 284 10.71 1.08 14.54
N GLY A 285 9.74 1.00 13.63
CA GLY A 285 9.15 -0.26 13.21
C GLY A 285 8.43 -0.19 11.87
N ALA A 286 8.17 -1.34 11.28
CA ALA A 286 7.57 -1.44 9.95
C ALA A 286 6.62 -2.64 9.87
N SER A 287 5.55 -2.50 9.10
CA SER A 287 4.71 -3.60 8.64
C SER A 287 4.72 -3.58 7.13
N PRO A 288 5.54 -4.41 6.46
CA PRO A 288 5.36 -4.63 5.04
C PRO A 288 4.03 -5.38 4.81
N ASP A 289 3.42 -5.18 3.65
CA ASP A 289 2.18 -5.87 3.29
C ASP A 289 2.43 -7.35 2.97
N GLY A 290 3.67 -7.70 2.58
CA GLY A 290 4.13 -9.08 2.59
C GLY A 290 5.63 -9.23 2.36
N LEU A 291 6.07 -10.48 2.36
CA LEU A 291 7.44 -10.91 2.09
C LEU A 291 7.44 -12.00 1.03
N LEU A 292 8.48 -12.02 0.19
CA LEU A 292 8.67 -13.05 -0.83
C LEU A 292 9.80 -13.98 -0.41
N LYS A 293 9.55 -15.28 -0.49
CA LYS A 293 10.56 -16.33 -0.29
C LYS A 293 10.52 -17.34 -1.44
N LYS A 294 11.67 -17.97 -1.73
CA LYS A 294 11.74 -19.09 -2.67
C LYS A 294 11.45 -20.39 -1.93
N LEU A 295 10.68 -21.27 -2.53
CA LEU A 295 10.45 -22.62 -2.06
C LEU A 295 11.75 -23.42 -2.22
N ASN A 296 12.35 -23.83 -1.11
CA ASN A 296 13.42 -24.81 -1.15
C ASN A 296 12.87 -26.09 -1.81
N ARG A 297 13.40 -26.47 -2.98
CA ARG A 297 12.95 -27.64 -3.75
C ARG A 297 12.96 -28.94 -2.94
N THR A 298 13.78 -29.01 -1.89
CA THR A 298 13.87 -30.12 -0.94
C THR A 298 12.67 -30.20 0.02
N ASN A 299 11.98 -29.09 0.30
CA ASN A 299 10.83 -29.04 1.20
C ASN A 299 9.48 -29.28 0.49
N GLY A 300 9.41 -29.03 -0.82
CA GLY A 300 8.18 -29.24 -1.60
C GLY A 300 7.67 -30.69 -1.57
N THR A 301 8.57 -31.67 -1.48
CA THR A 301 8.19 -33.09 -1.36
C THR A 301 7.59 -33.43 0.00
N LYS A 302 7.94 -32.69 1.07
CA LYS A 302 7.43 -32.92 2.43
C LYS A 302 6.03 -32.31 2.63
N ILE A 303 5.74 -31.15 2.05
CA ILE A 303 4.42 -30.49 2.20
C ILE A 303 3.30 -31.34 1.62
N HIS A 304 3.50 -31.96 0.44
CA HIS A 304 2.54 -32.90 -0.13
C HIS A 304 2.31 -34.12 0.78
N GLN A 305 3.35 -34.63 1.44
CA GLN A 305 3.22 -35.78 2.35
C GLN A 305 2.51 -35.45 3.67
N VAL A 306 2.59 -34.20 4.16
CA VAL A 306 1.89 -33.77 5.38
C VAL A 306 0.39 -33.58 5.13
N LEU A 307 0.01 -33.03 3.98
CA LEU A 307 -1.40 -32.89 3.58
C LEU A 307 -2.07 -34.25 3.36
N GLU A 308 -1.33 -35.27 2.90
CA GLU A 308 -1.88 -36.62 2.69
C GLU A 308 -1.95 -37.47 3.97
N ASN A 309 -1.08 -37.25 4.97
CA ASN A 309 -0.95 -38.18 6.10
C ASN A 309 -1.45 -37.68 7.46
N GLY A 310 -1.93 -36.43 7.58
CA GLY A 310 -2.76 -35.97 8.71
C GLY A 310 -2.15 -36.01 10.12
N LYS A 311 -0.89 -36.44 10.29
CA LYS A 311 -0.16 -36.46 11.57
C LYS A 311 1.34 -36.31 11.31
N SER A 312 1.91 -35.15 11.63
CA SER A 312 3.36 -34.97 11.69
C SER A 312 3.79 -34.73 13.14
N ASP A 313 4.38 -35.74 13.78
CA ASP A 313 5.27 -35.55 14.91
C ASP A 313 6.53 -34.85 14.37
N HIS A 314 6.68 -33.54 14.62
CA HIS A 314 7.77 -32.72 14.07
C HIS A 314 9.06 -32.88 14.91
N PRO A 315 10.12 -33.51 14.38
CA PRO A 315 11.45 -33.37 14.97
C PRO A 315 12.00 -32.00 14.57
N TYR A 316 12.13 -31.10 15.54
CA TYR A 316 12.88 -29.85 15.39
C TYR A 316 14.34 -30.17 15.07
N SER A 317 14.72 -30.12 13.79
CA SER A 317 16.13 -30.11 13.39
C SER A 317 16.68 -28.70 13.63
N THR A 318 17.68 -28.59 14.49
CA THR A 318 18.25 -27.34 15.05
C THR A 318 19.23 -26.61 14.12
N GLU A 319 19.25 -26.91 12.82
CA GLU A 319 19.97 -26.09 11.84
C GLU A 319 18.96 -25.14 11.20
N GLU A 320 18.81 -23.98 11.82
CA GLU A 320 18.04 -22.85 11.31
C GLU A 320 18.67 -22.38 9.99
N GLU A 321 18.30 -23.00 8.87
CA GLU A 321 18.28 -22.29 7.59
C GLU A 321 17.33 -21.10 7.82
N GLU A 322 17.89 -19.92 8.14
CA GLU A 322 17.10 -18.68 8.22
C GLU A 322 16.33 -18.60 6.90
N ASP A 323 15.01 -18.77 6.93
CA ASP A 323 14.11 -18.63 5.78
C ASP A 323 14.38 -17.25 5.15
N GLU A 324 15.25 -17.21 4.14
CA GLU A 324 15.80 -15.96 3.64
C GLU A 324 14.78 -15.33 2.70
N PHE A 325 13.95 -14.45 3.26
CA PHE A 325 13.11 -13.55 2.47
C PHE A 325 14.01 -12.68 1.59
N PHE A 326 13.80 -12.74 0.27
CA PHE A 326 14.64 -11.99 -0.66
C PHE A 326 14.08 -10.59 -0.94
N SER A 327 12.78 -10.37 -0.69
CA SER A 327 12.10 -9.09 -0.96
C SER A 327 10.95 -8.86 0.02
N CYS A 328 10.73 -7.61 0.39
CA CYS A 328 9.42 -7.20 0.93
C CYS A 328 8.51 -6.68 -0.19
N VAL A 329 7.22 -6.54 0.11
CA VAL A 329 6.18 -6.01 -0.78
C VAL A 329 5.42 -4.90 -0.06
N GLU A 330 5.20 -3.80 -0.77
CA GLU A 330 4.41 -2.65 -0.35
C GLU A 330 3.28 -2.44 -1.38
N ILE A 331 2.05 -2.66 -0.95
CA ILE A 331 0.84 -2.61 -1.76
C ILE A 331 0.10 -1.30 -1.50
N LYS A 332 -0.27 -0.63 -2.57
CA LYS A 332 -1.17 0.52 -2.55
C LYS A 332 -2.33 0.27 -3.48
N CYS A 333 -3.53 0.34 -2.92
CA CYS A 333 -4.77 0.24 -3.67
C CYS A 333 -5.48 1.59 -3.72
N PRO A 334 -5.13 2.52 -4.64
CA PRO A 334 -5.87 3.76 -4.80
C PRO A 334 -7.36 3.52 -5.03
N THR A 335 -8.20 4.26 -4.29
CA THR A 335 -9.66 4.12 -4.40
C THR A 335 -10.21 4.71 -5.70
N CYS A 336 -11.23 4.05 -6.24
CA CYS A 336 -12.06 4.58 -7.32
C CYS A 336 -13.17 5.51 -6.80
N PHE A 337 -13.35 5.65 -5.49
CA PHE A 337 -14.32 6.57 -4.90
C PHE A 337 -13.64 7.88 -4.51
N VAL A 338 -13.97 8.97 -5.21
CA VAL A 338 -13.41 10.30 -4.94
C VAL A 338 -14.48 11.20 -4.34
N PRO A 339 -14.21 11.90 -3.23
CA PRO A 339 -15.16 12.87 -2.69
C PRO A 339 -15.42 13.99 -3.70
N LYS A 340 -16.68 14.37 -3.87
CA LYS A 340 -17.05 15.50 -4.71
C LYS A 340 -16.38 16.77 -4.21
N TYR A 341 -15.78 17.50 -5.15
CA TYR A 341 -15.15 18.78 -4.86
C TYR A 341 -16.18 19.78 -4.33
N VAL A 342 -15.97 20.24 -3.11
CA VAL A 342 -16.72 21.38 -2.54
C VAL A 342 -15.97 22.64 -2.94
N LYS A 343 -16.62 23.52 -3.72
CA LYS A 343 -16.02 24.81 -4.12
C LYS A 343 -15.58 25.59 -2.88
N LYS A 344 -14.40 26.19 -2.93
CA LYS A 344 -13.88 27.05 -1.85
C LYS A 344 -14.91 28.13 -1.52
N GLY A 345 -15.36 28.18 -0.25
CA GLY A 345 -16.37 29.12 0.23
C GLY A 345 -17.82 28.59 0.24
N ALA A 346 -18.08 27.41 -0.35
CA ALA A 346 -19.36 26.73 -0.16
C ALA A 346 -19.43 26.10 1.24
N LEU A 347 -20.64 25.97 1.78
CA LEU A 347 -20.88 25.20 3.00
C LEU A 347 -20.43 23.75 2.76
N ILE A 348 -19.46 23.30 3.57
CA ILE A 348 -19.03 21.90 3.54
C ILE A 348 -20.21 21.05 4.04
N PRO A 349 -20.70 20.09 3.25
CA PRO A 349 -21.80 19.25 3.68
C PRO A 349 -21.35 18.42 4.89
N SER A 350 -22.28 18.11 5.79
CA SER A 350 -21.99 17.26 6.95
C SER A 350 -21.50 15.86 6.57
N ARG A 351 -21.77 15.41 5.33
CA ARG A 351 -21.27 14.16 4.79
C ARG A 351 -20.76 14.31 3.35
N PRO A 352 -19.64 13.67 2.99
CA PRO A 352 -19.17 13.61 1.62
C PRO A 352 -20.11 12.81 0.74
N THR A 353 -20.37 13.31 -0.46
CA THR A 353 -20.85 12.50 -1.58
C THR A 353 -19.63 12.04 -2.37
N PHE A 354 -19.56 10.76 -2.69
CA PHE A 354 -18.49 10.18 -3.50
C PHE A 354 -18.97 9.96 -4.93
N SER A 355 -18.05 10.15 -5.87
CA SER A 355 -18.21 9.78 -7.27
C SER A 355 -17.28 8.62 -7.60
N TYR A 356 -17.75 7.69 -8.42
CA TYR A 356 -16.91 6.66 -9.00
C TYR A 356 -16.06 7.22 -10.15
N ILE A 357 -14.77 6.90 -10.16
CA ILE A 357 -13.85 7.20 -11.27
C ILE A 357 -13.07 5.96 -11.70
N CYS A 358 -12.73 5.91 -12.99
CA CYS A 358 -11.79 4.91 -13.49
C CYS A 358 -10.36 5.26 -13.06
N LYS A 359 -9.88 4.66 -11.98
CA LYS A 359 -8.59 4.95 -11.37
C LYS A 359 -7.47 4.12 -12.01
N LYS A 360 -6.47 4.78 -12.60
CA LYS A 360 -5.23 4.13 -13.06
C LYS A 360 -4.28 3.86 -11.87
N PRO A 361 -3.49 2.76 -11.91
CA PRO A 361 -2.30 2.63 -11.06
C PRO A 361 -1.39 3.85 -11.14
N HIS A 362 -0.51 4.01 -10.16
CA HIS A 362 0.54 5.02 -10.23
C HIS A 362 1.51 4.73 -11.39
N ASP A 363 1.80 5.73 -12.21
CA ASP A 363 2.80 5.64 -13.28
C ASP A 363 4.25 5.76 -12.76
N THR A 364 4.41 6.34 -11.57
CA THR A 364 5.69 6.48 -10.85
C THR A 364 5.44 6.31 -9.36
N ILE A 365 6.42 5.80 -8.62
CA ILE A 365 6.35 5.72 -7.14
C ILE A 365 6.28 7.13 -6.55
N PRO A 366 5.26 7.50 -5.74
CA PRO A 366 5.33 8.75 -4.99
C PRO A 366 6.54 8.78 -4.03
N VAL A 367 7.37 9.83 -4.10
CA VAL A 367 8.68 9.88 -3.41
C VAL A 367 8.61 9.72 -1.89
N TYR A 368 7.49 10.07 -1.27
CA TYR A 368 7.28 9.86 0.17
C TYR A 368 7.08 8.40 0.57
N TYR A 369 6.85 7.47 -0.37
CA TYR A 369 6.86 6.02 -0.09
C TYR A 369 8.27 5.44 -0.10
N LEU A 370 9.26 6.13 -0.67
CA LEU A 370 10.63 5.64 -0.74
C LEU A 370 11.18 5.34 0.66
N THR A 371 11.03 6.28 1.59
CA THR A 371 11.53 6.13 2.96
C THR A 371 10.77 5.04 3.73
N GLN A 372 9.50 4.79 3.39
CA GLN A 372 8.72 3.69 3.96
C GLN A 372 9.30 2.34 3.54
N MET A 373 9.54 2.13 2.24
CA MET A 373 10.10 0.89 1.72
C MET A 373 11.52 0.62 2.24
N TYR A 374 12.36 1.65 2.32
CA TYR A 374 13.71 1.51 2.89
C TYR A 374 13.69 1.09 4.36
N THR A 375 12.72 1.56 5.12
CA THR A 375 12.54 1.16 6.51
C THR A 375 12.04 -0.27 6.63
N GLN A 376 11.13 -0.70 5.74
CA GLN A 376 10.71 -2.10 5.67
C GLN A 376 11.90 -3.01 5.30
N MET A 377 12.75 -2.62 4.34
CA MET A 377 13.95 -3.37 3.98
C MET A 377 14.93 -3.48 5.15
N ILE A 378 15.16 -2.41 5.91
CA ILE A 378 15.96 -2.46 7.15
C ILE A 378 15.33 -3.42 8.18
N ALA A 379 14.01 -3.32 8.39
CA ALA A 379 13.31 -4.10 9.42
C ALA A 379 13.29 -5.61 9.13
N THR A 380 13.29 -5.97 7.85
CA THR A 380 13.17 -7.34 7.35
C THR A 380 14.49 -7.92 6.86
N ASN A 381 15.57 -7.13 6.85
CA ASN A 381 16.87 -7.46 6.25
C ASN A 381 16.78 -7.90 4.78
N THR A 382 15.80 -7.38 4.04
CA THR A 382 15.63 -7.64 2.60
C THR A 382 16.47 -6.66 1.76
N ARG A 383 16.83 -7.05 0.55
CA ARG A 383 17.66 -6.23 -0.37
C ARG A 383 16.86 -5.48 -1.42
N GLN A 384 15.56 -5.73 -1.49
CA GLN A 384 14.67 -5.10 -2.44
C GLN A 384 13.24 -5.06 -1.87
N CYS A 385 12.45 -4.13 -2.40
CA CYS A 385 11.03 -4.00 -2.15
C CYS A 385 10.27 -3.89 -3.47
N TYR A 386 9.18 -4.66 -3.62
CA TYR A 386 8.24 -4.45 -4.71
C TYR A 386 7.15 -3.47 -4.26
N PHE A 387 7.08 -2.32 -4.92
CA PHE A 387 5.95 -1.40 -4.78
C PHE A 387 4.88 -1.76 -5.81
N CYS A 388 3.69 -2.07 -5.34
CA CYS A 388 2.58 -2.50 -6.18
C CYS A 388 1.45 -1.48 -6.08
N SER A 389 1.17 -0.76 -7.17
CA SER A 389 -0.01 0.09 -7.27
C SER A 389 -1.11 -0.68 -7.99
N TRP A 390 -2.12 -1.13 -7.25
CA TRP A 390 -3.20 -1.94 -7.79
C TRP A 390 -4.51 -1.15 -7.83
N THR A 391 -5.29 -1.28 -8.90
CA THR A 391 -6.64 -0.72 -8.96
C THR A 391 -7.63 -1.70 -9.56
N ALA A 392 -8.84 -1.71 -9.00
CA ALA A 392 -9.96 -2.53 -9.47
C ALA A 392 -10.40 -2.23 -10.93
N THR A 393 -9.92 -1.12 -11.51
CA THR A 393 -10.41 -0.62 -12.81
C THR A 393 -9.39 -0.72 -13.94
N LYS A 394 -8.09 -0.79 -13.63
CA LYS A 394 -7.02 -0.70 -14.64
C LYS A 394 -5.85 -1.68 -14.42
N GLY A 395 -5.88 -2.53 -13.39
CA GLY A 395 -4.84 -3.54 -13.19
C GLY A 395 -3.81 -3.11 -12.16
N CYS A 396 -2.55 -3.49 -12.36
CA CYS A 396 -1.46 -3.23 -11.42
C CYS A 396 -0.20 -2.74 -12.13
N HIS A 397 0.46 -1.73 -11.58
CA HIS A 397 1.85 -1.39 -11.90
C HIS A 397 2.74 -1.85 -10.75
N VAL A 398 3.76 -2.63 -11.07
CA VAL A 398 4.75 -3.12 -10.13
C VAL A 398 6.09 -2.46 -10.42
N PHE A 399 6.74 -1.98 -9.37
CA PHE A 399 8.06 -1.35 -9.42
C PHE A 399 9.01 -2.11 -8.50
N LYS A 400 10.23 -2.34 -8.96
CA LYS A 400 11.28 -2.97 -8.16
C LYS A 400 12.21 -1.91 -7.58
N VAL A 401 12.28 -1.82 -6.26
CA VAL A 401 13.14 -0.87 -5.54
C VAL A 401 14.29 -1.61 -4.90
N GLU A 402 15.50 -1.39 -5.40
CA GLU A 402 16.73 -1.94 -4.82
C GLU A 402 17.16 -1.17 -3.56
N PHE A 403 17.78 -1.87 -2.61
CA PHE A 403 18.29 -1.27 -1.38
C PHE A 403 19.59 -0.49 -1.62
N ASP A 404 19.49 0.85 -1.69
CA ASP A 404 20.64 1.75 -1.65
C ASP A 404 21.11 1.97 -0.21
N ARG A 405 22.14 1.23 0.20
CA ARG A 405 22.68 1.28 1.56
C ARG A 405 23.06 2.71 1.99
N LYS A 406 23.63 3.53 1.10
CA LYS A 406 24.06 4.89 1.45
C LYS A 406 22.86 5.82 1.63
N TYR A 407 21.83 5.67 0.79
CA TYR A 407 20.57 6.39 0.98
C TYR A 407 19.92 6.03 2.32
N ALA A 408 19.90 4.74 2.67
CA ALA A 408 19.34 4.26 3.93
C ALA A 408 20.06 4.86 5.15
N LEU A 409 21.40 4.93 5.13
CA LEU A 409 22.20 5.58 6.16
C LEU A 409 21.93 7.09 6.24
N GLU A 410 21.81 7.78 5.10
CA GLU A 410 21.47 9.21 5.05
C GLU A 410 20.07 9.48 5.61
N MET A 411 19.10 8.62 5.30
CA MET A 411 17.75 8.65 5.87
C MET A 411 17.79 8.51 7.40
N LEU A 412 18.50 7.51 7.93
CA LEU A 412 18.67 7.30 9.37
C LEU A 412 19.42 8.47 10.04
N TYR A 413 20.39 9.06 9.36
CA TYR A 413 21.09 10.26 9.83
C TYR A 413 20.12 11.41 10.07
N TRP A 414 19.28 11.75 9.09
CA TRP A 414 18.31 12.83 9.24
C TRP A 414 17.26 12.54 10.31
N LEU A 415 16.78 11.29 10.39
CA LEU A 415 15.90 10.86 11.49
C LEU A 415 16.56 11.03 12.86
N SER A 416 17.83 10.63 12.99
CA SER A 416 18.58 10.77 14.25
C SER A 416 18.77 12.24 14.64
N LYS A 417 19.02 13.12 13.68
CA LYS A 417 19.15 14.57 13.93
C LYS A 417 17.82 15.15 14.37
N TYR A 418 16.72 14.81 13.69
CA TYR A 418 15.39 15.27 14.10
C TYR A 418 15.07 14.79 15.52
N TYR A 419 15.28 13.49 15.78
CA TYR A 419 14.99 12.89 17.08
C TYR A 419 15.80 13.51 18.21
N GLN A 420 17.10 13.76 18.00
CA GLN A 420 17.95 14.40 19.00
C GLN A 420 17.48 15.83 19.31
N VAL A 421 17.11 16.62 18.29
CA VAL A 421 16.61 17.98 18.52
C VAL A 421 15.29 17.94 19.30
N VAL A 422 14.36 17.04 18.93
CA VAL A 422 13.09 16.87 19.64
C VAL A 422 13.32 16.47 21.10
N LYS A 423 14.15 15.45 21.32
CA LYS A 423 14.33 14.84 22.64
C LYS A 423 15.13 15.71 23.60
N TYR A 424 16.20 16.34 23.13
CA TYR A 424 17.16 17.01 24.01
C TYR A 424 16.97 18.51 24.10
N ASN A 425 16.46 19.18 23.06
CA ASN A 425 16.30 20.62 23.12
C ASN A 425 14.96 21.01 23.75
N GLY A 426 13.96 20.13 23.71
CA GLY A 426 12.60 20.43 24.20
C GLY A 426 11.98 21.66 23.55
N VAL A 427 12.45 22.00 22.34
CA VAL A 427 11.97 23.14 21.56
C VAL A 427 11.06 22.61 20.47
N ASP A 428 9.97 23.33 20.24
CA ASP A 428 9.14 23.13 19.06
C ASP A 428 10.00 23.36 17.81
N ILE A 429 10.21 22.30 17.03
CA ILE A 429 11.09 22.40 15.86
C ILE A 429 10.29 23.08 14.77
N ALA A 430 10.80 24.22 14.27
CA ALA A 430 10.23 24.84 13.09
C ALA A 430 10.17 23.81 11.94
N ASP A 431 9.04 23.71 11.25
CA ASP A 431 8.84 22.66 10.25
C ASP A 431 9.89 22.69 9.11
N ASP A 432 10.61 23.80 8.93
CA ASP A 432 11.67 23.97 7.93
C ASP A 432 13.10 23.86 8.51
N TYR A 433 13.25 23.30 9.71
CA TYR A 433 14.51 23.24 10.46
C TYR A 433 15.72 22.76 9.65
N PHE A 434 15.57 21.73 8.81
CA PHE A 434 16.67 21.20 7.99
C PHE A 434 16.77 21.82 6.60
N ILE A 435 15.83 22.66 6.17
CA ILE A 435 15.78 23.13 4.78
C ILE A 435 16.97 24.02 4.38
N THR A 436 17.62 24.62 5.37
CA THR A 436 18.82 25.45 5.18
C THR A 436 20.09 24.62 5.04
N SER A 437 20.04 23.32 5.36
CA SER A 437 21.17 22.42 5.22
C SER A 437 21.34 21.97 3.77
N GLU A 438 22.50 22.28 3.18
CA GLU A 438 22.85 21.81 1.84
C GLU A 438 22.86 20.27 1.74
N ARG A 439 23.31 19.58 2.80
CA ARG A 439 23.29 18.11 2.86
C ARG A 439 21.86 17.56 2.82
N TYR A 440 20.92 18.20 3.51
CA TYR A 440 19.51 17.80 3.49
C TYR A 440 18.87 18.04 2.12
N LEU A 441 19.16 19.18 1.49
CA LEU A 441 18.69 19.46 0.14
C LEU A 441 19.20 18.44 -0.88
N LYS A 442 20.47 18.01 -0.76
CA LYS A 442 21.04 16.91 -1.56
C LYS A 442 20.33 15.58 -1.29
N PHE A 443 19.96 15.29 -0.04
CA PHE A 443 19.16 14.11 0.30
C PHE A 443 17.76 14.13 -0.33
N LEU A 444 17.08 15.28 -0.38
CA LEU A 444 15.80 15.42 -1.09
C LEU A 444 15.94 15.20 -2.60
N GLU A 445 16.96 15.79 -3.21
CA GLU A 445 17.27 15.60 -4.64
C GLU A 445 17.60 14.13 -4.95
N TRP A 446 18.36 13.48 -4.08
CA TRP A 446 18.68 12.06 -4.20
C TRP A 446 17.42 11.19 -4.12
N SER A 447 16.52 11.48 -3.18
CA SER A 447 15.22 10.78 -3.07
C SER A 447 14.43 10.85 -4.37
N LEU A 448 14.35 12.04 -4.97
CA LEU A 448 13.66 12.26 -6.24
C LEU A 448 14.39 11.58 -7.41
N LYS A 449 15.72 11.59 -7.41
CA LYS A 449 16.55 10.91 -8.42
C LYS A 449 16.34 9.40 -8.39
N ILE A 450 16.28 8.78 -7.22
CA ILE A 450 16.02 7.34 -7.09
C ILE A 450 14.68 7.00 -7.74
N VAL A 451 13.61 7.67 -7.32
CA VAL A 451 12.25 7.41 -7.81
C VAL A 451 12.11 7.61 -9.32
N ASN A 452 12.68 8.68 -9.87
CA ASN A 452 12.58 8.94 -11.31
C ASN A 452 13.34 7.93 -12.17
N ASN A 453 14.27 7.18 -11.58
CA ASN A 453 15.08 6.18 -12.27
C ASN A 453 14.56 4.74 -12.07
N ILE A 454 13.49 4.54 -11.30
CA ILE A 454 12.88 3.22 -11.12
C ILE A 454 11.82 3.02 -12.22
N PRO A 455 12.06 2.12 -13.19
CA PRO A 455 11.06 1.83 -14.22
C PRO A 455 9.89 1.02 -13.63
N VAL A 456 8.78 1.01 -14.36
CA VAL A 456 7.74 -0.01 -14.16
C VAL A 456 8.34 -1.36 -14.53
N GLU A 457 8.48 -2.26 -13.56
CA GLU A 457 8.99 -3.62 -13.75
C GLU A 457 7.94 -4.47 -14.50
N LYS A 458 6.67 -4.30 -14.14
CA LYS A 458 5.56 -5.02 -14.74
C LYS A 458 4.28 -4.21 -14.74
N GLU A 459 3.62 -4.17 -15.89
CA GLU A 459 2.22 -3.79 -16.01
C GLU A 459 1.38 -5.06 -16.13
N ILE A 460 0.44 -5.24 -15.20
CA ILE A 460 -0.51 -6.36 -15.18
C ILE A 460 -1.87 -5.81 -15.58
N PRO A 461 -2.46 -6.26 -16.72
CA PRO A 461 -3.66 -5.64 -17.27
C PRO A 461 -4.90 -5.92 -16.41
N LYS A 462 -5.93 -5.08 -16.58
CA LYS A 462 -7.26 -5.24 -15.96
C LYS A 462 -7.84 -6.66 -16.13
N SER A 463 -7.55 -7.35 -17.24
CA SER A 463 -8.07 -8.70 -17.49
C SER A 463 -7.60 -9.75 -16.48
N ARG A 464 -6.58 -9.45 -15.67
CA ARG A 464 -6.11 -10.29 -14.54
C ARG A 464 -6.53 -9.74 -13.17
N VAL A 465 -7.45 -8.79 -13.16
CA VAL A 465 -8.09 -8.32 -11.93
C VAL A 465 -9.33 -9.17 -11.71
N TYR A 466 -9.38 -9.85 -10.57
CA TYR A 466 -10.56 -10.62 -10.17
C TYR A 466 -11.82 -9.73 -10.18
N ASP A 467 -12.84 -10.16 -10.92
CA ASP A 467 -14.05 -9.36 -11.15
C ASP A 467 -15.12 -9.48 -10.06
N GLY A 468 -14.94 -10.35 -9.06
CA GLY A 468 -15.93 -10.59 -8.00
C GLY A 468 -17.07 -11.49 -8.46
N GLN A 469 -17.24 -12.66 -7.85
CA GLN A 469 -18.38 -13.55 -8.16
C GLN A 469 -19.64 -13.27 -7.33
N ASP A 470 -19.54 -12.48 -6.26
CA ASP A 470 -20.62 -12.26 -5.30
C ASP A 470 -21.63 -11.19 -5.80
N SER A 471 -22.92 -11.54 -5.81
CA SER A 471 -24.01 -10.65 -6.21
C SER A 471 -24.12 -9.39 -5.34
N GLU A 472 -23.78 -9.47 -4.05
CA GLU A 472 -23.78 -8.31 -3.13
C GLU A 472 -22.65 -7.33 -3.44
N ARG A 473 -21.65 -7.76 -4.22
CA ARG A 473 -20.47 -6.96 -4.59
C ARG A 473 -20.55 -6.42 -6.01
N LYS A 474 -21.74 -6.42 -6.63
CA LYS A 474 -21.96 -5.86 -7.97
C LYS A 474 -22.30 -4.38 -7.95
N ASN A 475 -22.90 -3.89 -6.87
CA ASN A 475 -23.31 -2.49 -6.74
C ASN A 475 -22.16 -1.62 -6.24
N LEU A 476 -21.97 -0.45 -6.86
CA LEU A 476 -20.91 0.50 -6.51
C LEU A 476 -21.20 1.26 -5.21
N PHE A 477 -22.47 1.36 -4.82
CA PHE A 477 -22.93 2.04 -3.62
C PHE A 477 -23.92 1.13 -2.88
N ASN A 478 -23.93 1.23 -1.55
CA ASN A 478 -24.80 0.45 -0.67
C ASN A 478 -26.15 1.13 -0.43
#